data_AF-A0A1V4UUL9-F1
#
_entry.id   AF-A0A1V4UUL9-F1
#
_cell.length_a   1.000
_cell.length_b   1.000
_cell.length_c   1.000
_cell.angle_alpha   90.00
_cell.angle_beta   90.00
_cell.angle_gamma   90.00
#
_symmetry.space_group_name_H-M   'P 1'
#
loop_
_entity.id
_entity.type
_entity.pdbx_description
1 polymer ?
#
loop_
_entity_poly.entity_id
_entity_poly.type
_entity_poly.pdbx_seq_one_letter_code
_entity_poly.pdbx_strand_id
1 'polypeptide(L)'
;MFGIELPRVETEIRVAEEVVAGDRSIHIVIEVSALKAHDGKALGCWLVPLAMLIIEPGWQYAVSIAGEEMPLEAILQLAPSLKFVIEKWRHIMEVT
;
A
#
# COMPACT_ATOMS: atom_id res chain seq x y z
N MET A 1 23.41 -33.82 14.62
CA MET A 1 23.80 -32.40 14.62
C MET A 1 22.54 -31.62 14.30
N PHE A 2 21.91 -30.96 15.28
CA PHE A 2 20.73 -30.13 15.01
C PHE A 2 21.24 -28.82 14.42
N GLY A 3 21.07 -28.64 13.12
CA GLY A 3 21.40 -27.38 12.45
C GLY A 3 20.49 -26.28 12.98
N ILE A 4 21.06 -25.10 13.25
CA ILE A 4 20.26 -23.91 13.53
C ILE A 4 19.66 -23.48 12.20
N GLU A 5 18.34 -23.60 12.06
CA GLU A 5 17.63 -23.06 10.90
C GLU A 5 17.36 -21.58 11.11
N LEU A 6 17.96 -20.75 10.26
CA LEU A 6 17.76 -19.31 10.34
C LEU A 6 16.35 -18.93 9.87
N PRO A 7 15.68 -18.00 10.57
CA PRO A 7 14.44 -17.42 10.10
C PRO A 7 14.59 -16.77 8.72
N ARG A 8 13.51 -16.71 7.96
CA ARG A 8 13.44 -16.04 6.66
C ARG A 8 12.58 -14.81 6.73
N VAL A 9 12.90 -13.81 5.91
CA VAL A 9 12.05 -12.63 5.73
C VAL A 9 11.23 -12.84 4.47
N GLU A 10 9.92 -12.70 4.60
CA GLU A 10 9.01 -12.60 3.47
C GLU A 10 8.46 -11.18 3.42
N THR A 11 8.42 -10.59 2.22
CA THR A 11 7.97 -9.22 2.00
C THR A 11 6.87 -9.21 0.96
N GLU A 12 5.83 -8.42 1.20
CA GLU A 12 4.76 -8.16 0.24
C GLU A 12 4.32 -6.70 0.28
N ILE A 13 3.87 -6.18 -0.86
CA ILE A 13 3.25 -4.86 -0.93
C ILE A 13 1.74 -5.01 -0.72
N ARG A 14 1.17 -4.18 0.15
CA ARG A 14 -0.25 -4.10 0.43
C ARG A 14 -0.74 -2.67 0.30
N VAL A 15 -2.03 -2.53 0.03
CA VAL A 15 -2.74 -1.27 0.19
C VAL A 15 -3.53 -1.39 1.49
N ALA A 16 -3.34 -0.44 2.41
CA ALA A 16 -4.10 -0.37 3.65
C ALA A 16 -5.59 -0.11 3.38
N GLU A 17 -6.41 -0.29 4.40
CA GLU A 17 -7.80 0.15 4.36
C GLU A 17 -7.90 1.65 4.05
N GLU A 18 -8.98 2.04 3.37
CA GLU A 18 -9.26 3.43 3.04
C GLU A 18 -9.32 4.29 4.31
N VAL A 19 -8.58 5.39 4.31
CA VAL A 19 -8.65 6.42 5.35
C VAL A 19 -9.39 7.63 4.77
N VAL A 20 -10.52 7.98 5.39
CA VAL A 20 -11.29 9.17 5.00
C VAL A 20 -10.86 10.36 5.86
N ALA A 21 -10.45 11.45 5.21
CA ALA A 21 -10.02 12.69 5.85
C ALA A 21 -10.72 13.89 5.19
N GLY A 22 -11.88 14.28 5.73
CA GLY A 22 -12.72 15.29 5.11
C GLY A 22 -13.38 14.74 3.84
N ASP A 23 -13.19 15.44 2.73
CA ASP A 23 -13.62 15.04 1.38
C ASP A 23 -12.59 14.15 0.65
N ARG A 24 -11.51 13.76 1.34
CA ARG A 24 -10.40 13.01 0.76
C ARG A 24 -10.47 11.55 1.18
N SER A 25 -10.20 10.70 0.20
CA SER A 25 -9.97 9.27 0.37
C SER A 25 -8.47 9.00 0.21
N ILE A 26 -7.87 8.39 1.22
CA ILE A 26 -6.43 8.13 1.29
C ILE A 26 -6.20 6.63 1.31
N HIS A 27 -5.44 6.14 0.33
CA HIS A 27 -5.03 4.74 0.23
C HIS A 27 -3.52 4.63 0.38
N ILE A 28 -3.09 4.09 1.52
CA ILE A 28 -1.66 3.99 1.86
C ILE A 28 -1.09 2.69 1.30
N VAL A 29 -0.02 2.79 0.52
CA VAL A 29 0.78 1.65 0.07
C VAL A 29 1.83 1.35 1.13
N ILE A 30 1.81 0.13 1.66
CA ILE A 30 2.70 -0.34 2.71
C ILE A 30 3.48 -1.56 2.23
N GLU A 31 4.76 -1.62 2.57
CA GLU A 31 5.54 -2.85 2.56
C GLU A 31 5.31 -3.58 3.89
N VAL A 32 4.87 -4.82 3.80
CA VAL A 32 4.68 -5.71 4.93
C VAL A 32 5.77 -6.76 4.88
N SER A 33 6.62 -6.78 5.90
CA SER A 33 7.64 -7.80 6.05
C SER A 33 7.36 -8.65 7.28
N ALA A 34 7.51 -9.96 7.14
CA ALA A 34 7.35 -10.94 8.21
C ALA A 34 8.62 -11.79 8.34
N LEU A 35 9.18 -11.83 9.55
CA LEU A 35 10.19 -12.80 9.92
C LEU A 35 9.50 -14.11 10.28
N LYS A 36 9.74 -15.17 9.50
CA LYS A 36 9.14 -16.49 9.70
C LYS A 36 10.18 -17.50 10.13
N ALA A 37 9.82 -18.31 11.13
CA ALA A 37 10.52 -19.55 11.43
C ALA A 37 10.39 -20.55 10.27
N HIS A 38 11.19 -21.60 10.29
CA HIS A 38 11.17 -22.62 9.24
C HIS A 38 9.83 -23.37 9.14
N ASP A 39 9.09 -23.50 10.25
CA ASP A 39 7.74 -24.06 10.27
C ASP A 39 6.64 -23.09 9.77
N GLY A 40 7.03 -21.92 9.26
CA GLY A 40 6.15 -20.90 8.72
C GLY A 40 5.52 -19.98 9.77
N LYS A 41 5.77 -20.21 11.08
CA LYS A 41 5.25 -19.32 12.12
C LYS A 41 5.92 -17.95 12.06
N ALA A 42 5.10 -16.91 12.14
CA ALA A 42 5.59 -15.54 12.27
C ALA A 42 6.27 -15.36 13.64
N LEU A 43 7.53 -14.91 13.61
CA LEU A 43 8.31 -14.50 14.78
C LEU A 43 8.23 -12.99 15.01
N GLY A 44 8.00 -12.23 13.95
CA GLY A 44 7.81 -10.78 14.00
C GLY A 44 7.38 -10.23 12.66
N CYS A 45 6.86 -9.01 12.67
CA CYS A 45 6.54 -8.26 11.47
C CYS A 45 6.89 -6.78 11.65
N TRP A 46 7.11 -6.10 10.54
CA TRP A 46 7.21 -4.64 10.49
C TRP A 46 6.53 -4.13 9.23
N LEU A 47 6.08 -2.88 9.32
CA LEU A 47 5.33 -2.20 8.28
C LEU A 47 6.07 -0.93 7.91
N VAL A 48 6.30 -0.72 6.61
CA VAL A 48 6.92 0.49 6.08
C VAL A 48 5.96 1.16 5.11
N PRO A 49 5.37 2.32 5.45
CA PRO A 49 4.61 3.11 4.50
C PRO A 49 5.55 3.60 3.39
N LEU A 50 5.16 3.40 2.13
CA LEU A 50 5.95 3.78 0.97
C LEU A 50 5.41 5.04 0.29
N ALA A 51 4.10 5.05 0.08
CA ALA A 51 3.40 6.10 -0.66
C ALA A 51 1.91 6.12 -0.30
N MET A 52 1.21 7.17 -0.73
CA MET A 52 -0.22 7.33 -0.58
C MET A 52 -0.84 7.77 -1.90
N LEU A 53 -1.94 7.14 -2.30
CA LEU A 53 -2.86 7.67 -3.28
C LEU A 53 -3.89 8.51 -2.53
N ILE A 54 -4.08 9.76 -2.94
CA ILE A 54 -5.05 10.68 -2.38
C ILE A 54 -6.03 11.04 -3.49
N ILE A 55 -7.31 10.87 -3.20
CA ILE A 55 -8.42 11.20 -4.10
C ILE A 55 -9.31 12.20 -3.39
N GLU A 56 -9.59 13.32 -4.05
CA GLU A 56 -10.44 14.39 -3.58
C GLU A 56 -11.33 14.90 -4.73
N PRO A 57 -12.36 15.71 -4.48
CA PRO A 57 -13.26 16.15 -5.53
C PRO A 57 -12.53 16.84 -6.69
N GLY A 58 -12.55 16.22 -7.85
CA GLY A 58 -11.93 16.74 -9.08
C GLY A 58 -10.41 16.52 -9.19
N TRP A 59 -9.75 15.87 -8.22
CA TRP A 59 -8.32 15.63 -8.28
C TRP A 59 -7.92 14.25 -7.71
N GLN A 60 -6.93 13.62 -8.34
CA GLN A 60 -6.26 12.43 -7.83
C GLN A 60 -4.75 12.58 -7.97
N TYR A 61 -4.02 12.28 -6.91
CA TYR A 61 -2.57 12.44 -6.87
C TYR A 61 -1.92 11.42 -5.95
N ALA A 62 -0.63 11.20 -6.15
CA ALA A 62 0.16 10.32 -5.31
C ALA A 62 1.32 11.08 -4.68
N VAL A 63 1.63 10.72 -3.44
CA VAL A 63 2.76 11.27 -2.68
C VAL A 63 3.57 10.15 -2.06
N SER A 64 4.89 10.30 -2.03
CA SER A 64 5.77 9.41 -1.27
C SER A 64 5.57 9.65 0.23
N ILE A 65 6.07 8.72 1.07
CA ILE A 65 6.05 8.92 2.52
C ILE A 65 6.90 10.13 2.98
N ALA A 66 7.83 10.59 2.14
CA ALA A 66 8.60 11.81 2.38
C ALA A 66 7.80 13.10 2.07
N GLY A 67 6.57 12.98 1.56
CA GLY A 67 5.73 14.10 1.17
C GLY A 67 6.04 14.66 -0.21
N GLU A 68 6.83 13.95 -1.01
CA GLU A 68 7.16 14.35 -2.38
C GLU A 68 6.09 13.84 -3.35
N GLU A 69 5.62 14.71 -4.25
CA GLU A 69 4.70 14.28 -5.30
C GLU A 69 5.33 13.19 -6.18
N MET A 70 4.52 12.21 -6.56
CA MET A 70 4.94 11.14 -7.45
C MET A 70 3.90 10.90 -8.56
N PRO A 71 4.34 10.46 -9.75
CA PRO A 71 3.41 10.09 -10.81
C PRO A 71 2.45 8.99 -10.39
N LEU A 72 1.20 9.05 -10.86
CA LEU A 72 0.21 8.01 -10.58
C LEU A 72 0.67 6.65 -11.11
N GLU A 73 1.35 6.61 -12.26
CA GLU A 73 1.89 5.39 -12.83
C GLU A 73 2.91 4.73 -11.89
N ALA A 74 3.69 5.51 -11.14
CA ALA A 74 4.68 5.00 -10.21
C ALA A 74 4.01 4.33 -9.00
N ILE A 75 2.95 4.91 -8.43
CA ILE A 75 2.24 4.26 -7.32
C ILE A 75 1.46 3.02 -7.80
N LEU A 76 0.97 3.03 -9.04
CA LEU A 76 0.31 1.86 -9.65
C LEU A 76 1.30 0.71 -9.94
N GLN A 77 2.57 1.01 -10.19
CA GLN A 77 3.62 0.00 -10.28
C GLN A 77 3.91 -0.64 -8.92
N LEU A 78 3.89 0.15 -7.85
CA LEU A 78 4.03 -0.36 -6.47
C LEU A 78 2.83 -1.23 -6.09
N ALA A 79 1.61 -0.74 -6.34
CA ALA A 79 0.37 -1.42 -5.96
C ALA A 79 -0.66 -1.40 -7.11
N PRO A 80 -0.64 -2.43 -8.00
CA PRO A 80 -1.58 -2.51 -9.12
C PRO A 80 -3.06 -2.55 -8.72
N SER A 81 -3.37 -2.97 -7.49
CA SER A 81 -4.74 -3.00 -6.95
C SER A 81 -5.38 -1.62 -6.85
N LEU A 82 -4.59 -0.55 -6.80
CA LEU A 82 -5.10 0.83 -6.79
C LEU A 82 -5.81 1.22 -8.10
N LYS A 83 -5.61 0.48 -9.20
CA LYS A 83 -6.37 0.72 -10.44
C LYS A 83 -7.88 0.62 -10.22
N PHE A 84 -8.33 -0.38 -9.45
CA PHE A 84 -9.74 -0.55 -9.12
C PHE A 84 -10.30 0.60 -8.29
N VAL A 85 -9.48 1.20 -7.42
CA VAL A 85 -9.85 2.36 -6.62
C VAL A 85 -10.09 3.58 -7.52
N ILE A 86 -9.14 3.86 -8.42
CA ILE A 86 -9.22 4.97 -9.38
C ILE A 86 -10.45 4.80 -10.29
N GLU A 87 -10.67 3.60 -10.82
CA GLU A 87 -11.81 3.30 -11.69
C GLU A 87 -13.15 3.48 -10.97
N LYS A 88 -13.26 3.00 -9.72
CA LYS A 88 -14.45 3.18 -8.88
C LYS A 88 -14.76 4.66 -8.67
N TRP A 89 -13.74 5.46 -8.35
CA TRP A 89 -13.91 6.90 -8.12
C TRP A 89 -14.30 7.65 -9.40
N ARG A 90 -13.71 7.30 -10.55
CA ARG A 90 -14.10 7.89 -11.83
C ARG A 90 -15.58 7.66 -12.14
N HIS A 91 -16.07 6.45 -11.89
CA HIS A 91 -17.48 6.14 -12.13
C HIS A 91 -18.43 6.95 -11.22
N ILE A 92 -18.05 7.19 -9.96
CA ILE A 92 -18.83 8.04 -9.04
C ILE A 92 -18.94 9.47 -9.58
N MET A 93 -17.83 10.03 -10.10
CA MET A 93 -17.82 11.39 -10.66
C MET A 93 -18.59 11.53 -11.98
N GLU A 94 -18.71 10.46 -12.77
CA GLU A 94 -19.47 10.49 -14.04
C GLU A 94 -20.99 10.43 -13.84
N VAL A 95 -21.46 9.96 -12.67
CA VAL A 95 -22.88 9.72 -12.36
C VAL A 95 -23.48 10.81 -11.44
N THR A 96 -22.64 11.71 -10.92
CA THR A 96 -23.04 12.81 -10.01
C THR A 96 -23.04 14.14 -10.76
#